data_AF-A0A2A5DQ85-F1
#
_entry.id   AF-A0A2A5DQ85-F1
#
_cell.length_a   1.000
_cell.length_b   1.000
_cell.length_c   1.000
_cell.angle_alpha   90.00
_cell.angle_beta   90.00
_cell.angle_gamma   90.00
#
_symmetry.space_group_name_H-M   'P 1'
#
loop_
_entity.id
_entity.type
_entity.pdbx_description
1 polymer ?
#
loop_
_entity_poly.entity_id
_entity_poly.type
_entity_poly.pdbx_seq_one_letter_code
_entity_poly.pdbx_strand_id
1 'polypeptide(L)'
;MSFYGMIDPENLISLVRNTAAFIFSEENEKEESISEIFEKYPEMGWMYILNSYLNKDHSIKTKAEKWYEYYLLCLSAHWCTVMTIVPTDVDNKIRIKLWQDMSKKSVVEKMINASIKVKQWNVSVVSIRTLADLDFGKLSGHDGERFTLLMGGLGWCLKMGWKELSNKLEMEIDREIDRENKIFIKYLHKKGDELNLLKSSAIIAHNLGDLSRVLATWVVSPDVLDKYSSKYFELGLKKVDDKKFFEMGLINKYFTVHDNHRHLALRDAKCLKSVQDFLLPLGPFFDYWGETLAKHPLIKQNDIVEIVNALLDGCERIPEQKGYSRALASFHRMLPKGLKSIEKKIAKTHVKTLKGLKIEEAAKISPQSFESRISKQVRMFVELNKLI
;
A
#
# COMPACT_ATOMS: atom_id res chain seq x y z
N MET A 1 -23.03 13.84 -15.42
CA MET A 1 -21.91 14.31 -16.27
C MET A 1 -21.09 13.08 -16.62
N SER A 2 -20.91 12.76 -17.90
CA SER A 2 -20.03 11.65 -18.30
C SER A 2 -18.57 12.09 -18.12
N PHE A 3 -17.85 11.49 -17.18
CA PHE A 3 -16.39 11.60 -17.12
C PHE A 3 -15.81 10.68 -18.20
N TYR A 4 -15.82 11.11 -19.47
CA TYR A 4 -15.50 10.23 -20.60
C TYR A 4 -14.14 9.50 -20.43
N GLY A 5 -14.22 8.17 -20.32
CA GLY A 5 -13.09 7.28 -20.09
C GLY A 5 -12.49 7.32 -18.67
N MET A 6 -13.22 7.84 -17.68
CA MET A 6 -12.97 7.63 -16.26
C MET A 6 -13.91 6.56 -15.71
N ILE A 7 -13.69 6.11 -14.45
CA ILE A 7 -14.63 5.19 -13.79
C ILE A 7 -15.83 6.00 -13.31
N ASP A 8 -17.03 5.58 -13.66
CA ASP A 8 -18.23 6.18 -13.09
C ASP A 8 -18.19 6.14 -11.53
N PRO A 9 -18.62 7.21 -10.82
CA PRO A 9 -18.58 7.25 -9.37
C PRO A 9 -19.24 6.05 -8.66
N GLU A 10 -20.37 5.55 -9.17
CA GLU A 10 -21.06 4.39 -8.59
C GLU A 10 -20.22 3.13 -8.73
N ASN A 11 -19.66 2.92 -9.93
CA ASN A 11 -18.76 1.80 -10.20
C ASN A 11 -17.51 1.88 -9.33
N LEU A 12 -16.94 3.07 -9.15
CA LEU A 12 -15.79 3.29 -8.30
C LEU A 12 -16.08 2.91 -6.83
N ILE A 13 -17.20 3.40 -6.29
CA ILE A 13 -17.61 3.07 -4.92
C ILE A 13 -17.94 1.58 -4.77
N SER A 14 -18.53 0.96 -5.78
CA SER A 14 -18.75 -0.49 -5.81
C SER A 14 -17.44 -1.27 -5.74
N LEU A 15 -16.41 -0.85 -6.49
CA LEU A 15 -15.07 -1.46 -6.40
C LEU A 15 -14.49 -1.32 -4.99
N VAL A 16 -14.63 -0.16 -4.35
CA VAL A 16 -14.19 0.03 -2.97
C VAL A 16 -14.97 -0.85 -2.00
N ARG A 17 -16.30 -0.94 -2.11
CA ARG A 17 -17.15 -1.83 -1.29
C ARG A 17 -16.73 -3.29 -1.43
N ASN A 18 -16.34 -3.70 -2.64
CA ASN A 18 -15.84 -5.06 -2.88
C ASN A 18 -14.45 -5.33 -2.29
N THR A 19 -13.66 -4.30 -2.01
CA THR A 19 -12.30 -4.41 -1.46
C THR A 19 -12.24 -4.22 0.05
N ALA A 20 -12.99 -3.25 0.58
CA ALA A 20 -12.94 -2.83 1.98
C ALA A 20 -14.37 -2.51 2.47
N ALA A 21 -15.23 -3.53 2.53
CA ALA A 21 -16.65 -3.33 2.86
C ALA A 21 -16.85 -2.70 4.25
N PHE A 22 -15.96 -3.00 5.19
CA PHE A 22 -16.04 -2.58 6.59
C PHE A 22 -15.94 -1.07 6.83
N ILE A 23 -15.52 -0.26 5.84
CA ILE A 23 -15.45 1.20 5.98
C ILE A 23 -16.81 1.88 5.74
N PHE A 24 -17.79 1.14 5.23
CA PHE A 24 -19.10 1.67 4.90
C PHE A 24 -20.09 1.48 6.04
N SER A 25 -20.68 2.60 6.50
CA SER A 25 -21.71 2.64 7.54
C SER A 25 -22.52 3.92 7.38
N GLU A 26 -23.83 3.87 7.62
CA GLU A 26 -24.72 5.04 7.59
C GLU A 26 -24.25 6.12 8.58
N GLU A 27 -23.65 5.73 9.71
CA GLU A 27 -23.09 6.66 10.71
C GLU A 27 -21.92 7.51 10.17
N ASN A 28 -21.26 7.03 9.11
CA ASN A 28 -20.15 7.71 8.46
C ASN A 28 -20.61 8.67 7.35
N GLU A 29 -21.90 8.73 7.05
CA GLU A 29 -22.44 9.72 6.12
C GLU A 29 -22.40 11.13 6.73
N LYS A 30 -22.23 12.13 5.87
CA LYS A 30 -22.09 13.54 6.24
C LYS A 30 -22.97 14.39 5.35
N GLU A 31 -23.54 15.45 5.91
CA GLU A 31 -24.46 16.34 5.18
C GLU A 31 -23.73 17.38 4.32
N GLU A 32 -22.50 17.73 4.71
CA GLU A 32 -21.65 18.70 4.03
C GLU A 32 -21.29 18.29 2.59
N SER A 33 -20.87 19.26 1.78
CA SER A 33 -20.31 18.98 0.45
C SER A 33 -19.00 18.18 0.54
N ILE A 34 -18.63 17.48 -0.54
CA ILE A 34 -17.41 16.67 -0.55
C ILE A 34 -16.15 17.50 -0.27
N SER A 35 -16.08 18.72 -0.80
CA SER A 35 -14.98 19.64 -0.49
C SER A 35 -14.96 20.08 0.97
N GLU A 36 -16.12 20.30 1.60
CA GLU A 36 -16.19 20.68 3.02
C GLU A 36 -15.83 19.50 3.93
N ILE A 37 -16.27 18.28 3.59
CA ILE A 37 -15.88 17.06 4.31
C ILE A 37 -14.35 16.93 4.32
N PHE A 38 -13.71 17.14 3.16
CA PHE A 38 -12.26 17.08 3.05
C PHE A 38 -11.53 18.07 3.97
N GLU A 39 -12.04 19.30 4.07
CA GLU A 39 -11.42 20.35 4.88
C GLU A 39 -11.73 20.22 6.38
N LYS A 40 -12.94 19.76 6.73
CA LYS A 40 -13.40 19.64 8.12
C LYS A 40 -12.85 18.41 8.84
N TYR A 41 -12.56 17.34 8.10
CA TYR A 41 -12.17 16.04 8.67
C TYR A 41 -10.76 15.62 8.19
N PRO A 42 -9.69 16.20 8.75
CA PRO A 42 -8.32 16.01 8.26
C PRO A 42 -7.78 14.58 8.39
N GLU A 43 -8.34 13.75 9.29
CA GLU A 43 -7.91 12.35 9.47
C GLU A 43 -8.82 11.35 8.76
N MET A 44 -10.13 11.59 8.80
CA MET A 44 -11.16 10.63 8.38
C MET A 44 -11.94 11.07 7.14
N GLY A 45 -11.59 12.22 6.54
CA GLY A 45 -12.30 12.80 5.41
C GLY A 45 -12.46 11.83 4.24
N TRP A 46 -11.45 11.00 3.95
CA TRP A 46 -11.54 9.97 2.91
C TRP A 46 -12.71 9.00 3.13
N MET A 47 -12.93 8.57 4.37
CA MET A 47 -13.98 7.62 4.73
C MET A 47 -15.36 8.26 4.59
N TYR A 48 -15.50 9.49 5.07
CA TYR A 48 -16.74 10.25 4.97
C TYR A 48 -17.09 10.63 3.53
N ILE A 49 -16.09 10.95 2.70
CA ILE A 49 -16.27 11.18 1.26
C ILE A 49 -16.85 9.93 0.60
N LEU A 50 -16.26 8.75 0.85
CA LEU A 50 -16.72 7.49 0.26
C LEU A 50 -18.14 7.11 0.67
N ASN A 51 -18.52 7.37 1.93
CA ASN A 51 -19.86 7.08 2.43
C ASN A 51 -20.90 8.09 1.93
N SER A 52 -20.52 9.35 1.71
CA SER A 52 -21.48 10.42 1.40
C SER A 52 -21.68 10.68 -0.09
N TYR A 53 -20.71 10.34 -0.95
CA TYR A 53 -20.67 10.84 -2.33
C TYR A 53 -21.93 10.58 -3.15
N LEU A 54 -22.47 9.35 -3.14
CA LEU A 54 -23.66 9.02 -3.94
C LEU A 54 -24.93 9.67 -3.43
N ASN A 55 -24.96 10.11 -2.18
CA ASN A 55 -26.12 10.74 -1.56
C ASN A 55 -26.13 12.26 -1.81
N LYS A 56 -25.13 12.80 -2.52
CA LYS A 56 -25.05 14.24 -2.84
C LYS A 56 -25.63 14.58 -4.20
N ASP A 57 -26.43 15.63 -4.21
CA ASP A 57 -26.81 16.26 -5.46
C ASP A 57 -25.63 17.06 -6.02
N HIS A 58 -25.04 16.53 -7.09
CA HIS A 58 -23.98 17.22 -7.83
C HIS A 58 -24.54 18.10 -8.95
N SER A 59 -25.85 18.11 -9.24
CA SER A 59 -26.43 18.73 -10.44
C SER A 59 -26.13 20.23 -10.54
N ILE A 60 -26.19 20.96 -9.43
CA ILE A 60 -26.08 22.43 -9.33
C ILE A 60 -24.61 22.92 -9.43
N LYS A 61 -23.62 22.03 -9.35
CA LYS A 61 -22.19 22.40 -9.29
C LYS A 61 -21.61 22.75 -10.66
N THR A 62 -20.65 23.67 -10.68
CA THR A 62 -19.86 23.98 -11.87
C THR A 62 -19.02 22.78 -12.32
N LYS A 63 -18.57 22.77 -13.59
CA LYS A 63 -17.66 21.72 -14.08
C LYS A 63 -16.37 21.62 -13.25
N ALA A 64 -15.84 22.77 -12.80
CA ALA A 64 -14.63 22.83 -12.00
C ALA A 64 -14.81 22.20 -10.61
N GLU A 65 -15.94 22.47 -9.95
CA GLU A 65 -16.27 21.89 -8.64
C GLU A 65 -16.52 20.38 -8.76
N LYS A 66 -17.31 19.96 -9.75
CA LYS A 66 -17.55 18.53 -10.04
C LYS A 66 -16.24 17.77 -10.23
N TRP A 67 -15.29 18.36 -10.95
CA TRP A 67 -14.00 17.74 -11.19
C TRP A 67 -13.16 17.62 -9.92
N TYR A 68 -13.12 18.67 -9.10
CA TYR A 68 -12.37 18.65 -7.85
C TYR A 68 -12.96 17.64 -6.86
N GLU A 69 -14.28 17.59 -6.72
CA GLU A 69 -14.94 16.59 -5.86
C GLU A 69 -14.76 15.16 -6.37
N TYR A 70 -14.80 14.95 -7.69
CA TYR A 70 -14.49 13.66 -8.28
C TYR A 70 -13.02 13.26 -8.08
N TYR A 71 -12.10 14.22 -8.12
CA TYR A 71 -10.71 13.99 -7.76
C TYR A 71 -10.58 13.56 -6.29
N LEU A 72 -11.29 14.23 -5.36
CA LEU A 72 -11.33 13.83 -3.95
C LEU A 72 -11.94 12.43 -3.73
N LEU A 73 -12.95 12.06 -4.51
CA LEU A 73 -13.50 10.69 -4.49
C LEU A 73 -12.45 9.68 -4.96
N CYS A 74 -11.80 9.92 -6.10
CA CYS A 74 -10.75 9.05 -6.63
C CYS A 74 -9.61 8.90 -5.62
N LEU A 75 -9.23 10.01 -4.98
CA LEU A 75 -8.18 10.05 -3.96
C LEU A 75 -8.55 9.22 -2.73
N SER A 76 -9.80 9.33 -2.27
CA SER A 76 -10.33 8.56 -1.14
C SER A 76 -10.44 7.06 -1.46
N ALA A 77 -10.93 6.72 -2.66
CA ALA A 77 -11.02 5.35 -3.15
C ALA A 77 -9.64 4.70 -3.30
N HIS A 78 -8.68 5.45 -3.81
CA HIS A 78 -7.30 4.99 -3.93
C HIS A 78 -6.67 4.76 -2.54
N TRP A 79 -6.80 5.74 -1.64
CA TRP A 79 -6.29 5.66 -0.27
C TRP A 79 -6.82 4.46 0.50
N CYS A 80 -8.13 4.19 0.48
CA CYS A 80 -8.69 3.08 1.25
C CYS A 80 -8.37 1.69 0.68
N THR A 81 -7.88 1.61 -0.56
CA THR A 81 -7.64 0.32 -1.24
C THR A 81 -6.17 0.03 -1.54
N VAL A 82 -5.28 1.01 -1.39
CA VAL A 82 -3.84 0.72 -1.42
C VAL A 82 -3.43 -0.14 -0.23
N MET A 83 -2.42 -0.99 -0.45
CA MET A 83 -1.86 -1.88 0.57
C MET A 83 -2.88 -2.90 1.12
N THR A 84 -4.06 -2.99 0.50
CA THR A 84 -5.04 -4.06 0.72
C THR A 84 -4.73 -5.27 -0.16
N ILE A 85 -5.50 -6.33 0.02
CA ILE A 85 -5.38 -7.56 -0.76
C ILE A 85 -5.76 -7.34 -2.24
N VAL A 86 -6.66 -6.40 -2.53
CA VAL A 86 -7.19 -6.14 -3.88
C VAL A 86 -7.26 -4.63 -4.13
N PRO A 87 -6.18 -4.00 -4.62
CA PRO A 87 -6.22 -2.57 -4.93
C PRO A 87 -7.26 -2.30 -6.03
N THR A 88 -7.90 -1.13 -5.96
CA THR A 88 -8.84 -0.69 -7.00
C THR A 88 -8.09 -0.21 -8.24
N ASP A 89 -8.72 -0.32 -9.41
CA ASP A 89 -8.13 0.07 -10.70
C ASP A 89 -8.27 1.59 -10.97
N VAL A 90 -7.84 2.41 -10.01
CA VAL A 90 -7.90 3.89 -10.09
C VAL A 90 -6.52 4.48 -10.38
N ASP A 91 -5.47 3.70 -10.11
CA ASP A 91 -4.05 4.05 -10.22
C ASP A 91 -3.72 4.91 -11.45
N ASN A 92 -3.84 4.35 -12.65
CA ASN A 92 -3.39 5.02 -13.87
C ASN A 92 -4.24 6.28 -14.16
N LYS A 93 -5.50 6.30 -13.73
CA LYS A 93 -6.43 7.41 -13.94
C LYS A 93 -6.08 8.60 -13.05
N ILE A 94 -5.82 8.36 -11.75
CA ILE A 94 -5.46 9.43 -10.80
C ILE A 94 -4.01 9.92 -10.95
N ARG A 95 -3.12 9.06 -11.47
CA ARG A 95 -1.72 9.39 -11.76
C ARG A 95 -1.53 10.36 -12.91
N ILE A 96 -2.36 10.24 -13.95
CA ILE A 96 -2.13 10.92 -15.23
C ILE A 96 -3.40 11.59 -15.73
N LYS A 97 -4.43 10.80 -16.04
CA LYS A 97 -5.58 11.26 -16.82
C LYS A 97 -6.36 12.38 -16.11
N LEU A 98 -6.54 12.28 -14.79
CA LEU A 98 -7.26 13.29 -14.01
C LEU A 98 -6.59 14.67 -14.03
N TRP A 99 -5.26 14.69 -14.16
CA TRP A 99 -4.50 15.93 -14.31
C TRP A 99 -4.63 16.48 -15.73
N GLN A 100 -4.46 15.62 -16.74
CA GLN A 100 -4.45 16.01 -18.16
C GLN A 100 -5.77 16.61 -18.64
N ASP A 101 -6.89 16.09 -18.13
CA ASP A 101 -8.22 16.56 -18.51
C ASP A 101 -8.63 17.87 -17.78
N MET A 102 -7.75 18.44 -16.94
CA MET A 102 -7.99 19.71 -16.23
C MET A 102 -7.03 20.83 -16.67
N SER A 103 -7.54 21.76 -17.47
CA SER A 103 -6.77 22.91 -17.98
C SER A 103 -6.78 24.13 -17.05
N LYS A 104 -7.69 24.21 -16.07
CA LYS A 104 -7.82 25.37 -15.19
C LYS A 104 -6.79 25.30 -14.06
N LYS A 105 -5.76 26.16 -14.11
CA LYS A 105 -4.68 26.24 -13.11
C LYS A 105 -5.20 26.27 -11.67
N SER A 106 -6.23 27.06 -11.39
CA SER A 106 -6.80 27.18 -10.04
C SER A 106 -7.43 25.89 -9.50
N VAL A 107 -7.89 24.98 -10.37
CA VAL A 107 -8.42 23.67 -9.96
C VAL A 107 -7.28 22.70 -9.71
N VAL A 108 -6.26 22.70 -10.58
CA VAL A 108 -5.04 21.91 -10.37
C VAL A 108 -4.34 22.29 -9.07
N GLU A 109 -4.29 23.57 -8.75
CA GLU A 109 -3.75 24.04 -7.47
C GLU A 109 -4.53 23.47 -6.27
N LYS A 110 -5.87 23.42 -6.34
CA LYS A 110 -6.69 22.74 -5.31
C LYS A 110 -6.36 21.25 -5.21
N MET A 111 -6.22 20.55 -6.34
CA MET A 111 -5.86 19.13 -6.38
C MET A 111 -4.47 18.87 -5.79
N ILE A 112 -3.49 19.75 -6.06
CA ILE A 112 -2.15 19.70 -5.48
C ILE A 112 -2.23 19.90 -3.96
N ASN A 113 -2.95 20.91 -3.50
CA ASN A 113 -3.11 21.16 -2.07
C ASN A 113 -3.78 19.97 -1.36
N ALA A 114 -4.78 19.34 -2.00
CA ALA A 114 -5.38 18.12 -1.50
C ALA A 114 -4.37 16.96 -1.43
N SER A 115 -3.58 16.73 -2.50
CA SER A 115 -2.51 15.71 -2.54
C SER A 115 -1.46 15.88 -1.44
N ILE A 116 -1.17 17.13 -1.05
CA ILE A 116 -0.23 17.41 0.03
C ILE A 116 -0.87 17.10 1.39
N LYS A 117 -2.14 17.50 1.58
CA LYS A 117 -2.90 17.37 2.82
C LYS A 117 -3.22 15.91 3.22
N VAL A 118 -3.35 14.97 2.27
CA VAL A 118 -3.68 13.56 2.60
C VAL A 118 -2.69 12.89 3.52
N LYS A 119 -1.50 13.45 3.74
CA LYS A 119 -0.56 13.00 4.78
C LYS A 119 -1.19 12.98 6.19
N GLN A 120 -2.25 13.75 6.42
CA GLN A 120 -2.97 13.79 7.69
C GLN A 120 -3.99 12.65 7.83
N TRP A 121 -4.34 11.96 6.75
CA TRP A 121 -5.32 10.89 6.78
C TRP A 121 -4.87 9.71 7.63
N ASN A 122 -5.80 9.16 8.41
CA ASN A 122 -5.52 8.04 9.28
C ASN A 122 -5.46 6.73 8.50
N VAL A 123 -4.24 6.24 8.28
CA VAL A 123 -3.95 4.96 7.62
C VAL A 123 -4.43 3.74 8.44
N SER A 124 -4.50 3.81 9.76
CA SER A 124 -4.65 2.61 10.61
C SER A 124 -5.98 1.89 10.40
N VAL A 125 -6.96 2.57 9.82
CA VAL A 125 -8.28 2.03 9.50
C VAL A 125 -8.20 1.02 8.35
N VAL A 126 -7.28 1.21 7.40
CA VAL A 126 -7.22 0.44 6.14
C VAL A 126 -5.90 -0.27 5.92
N SER A 127 -4.89 -0.02 6.77
CA SER A 127 -3.62 -0.73 6.69
C SER A 127 -2.89 -0.80 8.02
N ILE A 128 -2.37 -2.00 8.31
CA ILE A 128 -1.43 -2.25 9.40
C ILE A 128 0.02 -2.38 8.89
N ARG A 129 0.25 -2.15 7.60
CA ARG A 129 1.58 -2.17 6.96
C ARG A 129 2.29 -0.85 7.17
N THR A 130 2.55 -0.55 8.43
CA THR A 130 3.11 0.73 8.87
C THR A 130 4.23 0.53 9.88
N LEU A 131 5.07 1.54 10.00
CA LEU A 131 6.10 1.64 11.02
C LEU A 131 5.93 2.99 11.73
N ALA A 132 5.72 2.97 13.05
CA ALA A 132 5.68 4.20 13.84
C ALA A 132 7.12 4.56 14.27
N ASP A 133 7.65 5.64 13.75
CA ASP A 133 8.91 6.22 14.21
C ASP A 133 8.65 7.39 15.17
N LEU A 134 9.39 7.43 16.28
CA LEU A 134 9.22 8.45 17.33
C LEU A 134 9.66 9.86 16.90
N ASP A 135 10.63 9.96 16.00
CA ASP A 135 11.24 11.25 15.62
C ASP A 135 10.64 11.79 14.32
N PHE A 136 10.26 10.90 13.40
CA PHE A 136 9.82 11.26 12.04
C PHE A 136 8.38 10.87 11.73
N GLY A 137 7.65 10.33 12.72
CA GLY A 137 6.26 9.93 12.60
C GLY A 137 6.05 8.60 11.85
N LYS A 138 4.82 8.37 11.40
CA LYS A 138 4.43 7.12 10.75
C LYS A 138 5.04 7.02 9.34
N LEU A 139 5.54 5.84 9.00
CA LEU A 139 5.97 5.43 7.67
C LEU A 139 4.97 4.39 7.15
N SER A 140 4.46 4.57 5.93
CA SER A 140 3.46 3.68 5.33
C SER A 140 3.65 3.53 3.82
N GLY A 141 3.16 2.41 3.27
CA GLY A 141 2.99 2.27 1.82
C GLY A 141 2.09 3.34 1.19
N HIS A 142 1.24 4.00 1.98
CA HIS A 142 0.41 5.12 1.53
C HIS A 142 1.24 6.36 1.15
N ASP A 143 2.47 6.48 1.68
CA ASP A 143 3.39 7.55 1.28
C ASP A 143 3.83 7.36 -0.19
N GLY A 144 3.91 6.12 -0.69
CA GLY A 144 4.11 5.77 -2.10
C GLY A 144 2.97 6.25 -3.01
N GLU A 145 1.74 6.18 -2.53
CA GLU A 145 0.60 6.72 -3.27
C GLU A 145 0.54 8.23 -3.23
N ARG A 146 0.98 8.83 -2.13
CA ARG A 146 1.19 10.28 -2.10
C ARG A 146 2.27 10.69 -3.11
N PHE A 147 3.40 9.99 -3.17
CA PHE A 147 4.45 10.25 -4.18
C PHE A 147 3.90 10.19 -5.60
N THR A 148 3.11 9.16 -5.86
CA THR A 148 2.44 8.94 -7.13
C THR A 148 1.59 10.15 -7.54
N LEU A 149 0.81 10.72 -6.62
CA LEU A 149 -0.06 11.87 -6.89
C LEU A 149 0.75 13.16 -7.08
N LEU A 150 1.75 13.38 -6.23
CA LEU A 150 2.63 14.55 -6.32
C LEU A 150 3.42 14.53 -7.64
N MET A 151 3.93 13.36 -8.05
CA MET A 151 4.63 13.18 -9.31
C MET A 151 3.69 13.35 -10.52
N GLY A 152 2.44 12.89 -10.40
CA GLY A 152 1.38 13.16 -11.38
C GLY A 152 1.12 14.65 -11.58
N GLY A 153 0.92 15.38 -10.49
CA GLY A 153 0.76 16.84 -10.52
C GLY A 153 2.00 17.55 -11.07
N LEU A 154 3.21 17.05 -10.75
CA LEU A 154 4.47 17.65 -11.16
C LEU A 154 4.63 17.51 -12.68
N GLY A 155 4.42 16.30 -13.22
CA GLY A 155 4.44 16.04 -14.66
C GLY A 155 3.47 16.95 -15.42
N TRP A 156 2.26 17.16 -14.90
CA TRP A 156 1.30 18.07 -15.50
C TRP A 156 1.74 19.54 -15.44
N CYS A 157 2.22 20.01 -14.28
CA CYS A 157 2.66 21.39 -14.11
C CYS A 157 3.90 21.71 -14.98
N LEU A 158 4.81 20.75 -15.16
CA LEU A 158 5.96 20.86 -16.08
C LEU A 158 5.48 20.99 -17.53
N LYS A 159 4.54 20.14 -17.95
CA LYS A 159 3.95 20.19 -19.29
C LYS A 159 3.24 21.52 -19.58
N MET A 160 2.60 22.11 -18.56
CA MET A 160 1.90 23.39 -18.66
C MET A 160 2.80 24.63 -18.43
N GLY A 161 4.07 24.44 -18.06
CA GLY A 161 5.00 25.54 -17.75
C GLY A 161 4.70 26.29 -16.45
N TRP A 162 3.95 25.69 -15.51
CA TRP A 162 3.55 26.32 -14.25
C TRP A 162 4.63 26.22 -13.16
N LYS A 163 5.73 26.95 -13.36
CA LYS A 163 6.96 26.88 -12.55
C LYS A 163 6.74 26.91 -11.02
N GLU A 164 5.88 27.80 -10.55
CA GLU A 164 5.59 27.93 -9.11
C GLU A 164 5.01 26.63 -8.50
N LEU A 165 4.02 26.03 -9.19
CA LEU A 165 3.38 24.80 -8.75
C LEU A 165 4.34 23.60 -8.89
N SER A 166 5.13 23.56 -9.97
CA SER A 166 6.19 22.55 -10.14
C SER A 166 7.21 22.60 -9.00
N ASN A 167 7.70 23.79 -8.64
CA ASN A 167 8.67 23.95 -7.54
C ASN A 167 8.07 23.52 -6.20
N LYS A 168 6.81 23.88 -5.93
CA LYS A 168 6.10 23.45 -4.72
C LYS A 168 6.03 21.93 -4.59
N LEU A 169 5.69 21.25 -5.69
CA LEU A 169 5.61 19.78 -5.72
C LEU A 169 6.98 19.12 -5.60
N GLU A 170 8.00 19.66 -6.28
CA GLU A 170 9.38 19.17 -6.17
C GLU A 170 9.89 19.24 -4.72
N MET A 171 9.65 20.36 -4.03
CA MET A 171 10.01 20.51 -2.61
C MET A 171 9.29 19.52 -1.69
N GLU A 172 8.01 19.23 -1.95
CA GLU A 172 7.23 18.28 -1.15
C GLU A 172 7.67 16.83 -1.38
N ILE A 173 8.05 16.47 -2.60
CA ILE A 173 8.64 15.15 -2.93
C ILE A 173 10.00 15.00 -2.24
N ASP A 174 10.88 16.00 -2.36
CA ASP A 174 12.21 15.98 -1.75
C ASP A 174 12.15 15.88 -0.23
N ARG A 175 11.26 16.66 0.40
CA ARG A 175 11.05 16.64 1.85
C ARG A 175 10.64 15.24 2.34
N GLU A 176 9.78 14.56 1.59
CA GLU A 176 9.31 13.23 1.96
C GLU A 176 10.39 12.17 1.75
N ILE A 177 11.13 12.23 0.62
CA ILE A 177 12.32 11.40 0.38
C ILE A 177 13.35 11.55 1.50
N ASP A 178 13.62 12.79 1.92
CA ASP A 178 14.57 13.07 2.99
C ASP A 178 14.11 12.51 4.34
N ARG A 179 12.81 12.57 4.61
CA ARG A 179 12.22 11.98 5.82
C ARG A 179 12.37 10.46 5.81
N GLU A 180 11.98 9.79 4.73
CA GLU A 180 12.10 8.34 4.59
C GLU A 180 13.57 7.88 4.72
N ASN A 181 14.51 8.62 4.13
CA ASN A 181 15.93 8.32 4.26
C ASN A 181 16.43 8.45 5.70
N LYS A 182 16.01 9.50 6.43
CA LYS A 182 16.39 9.67 7.84
C LYS A 182 15.87 8.52 8.71
N ILE A 183 14.64 8.05 8.46
CA ILE A 183 14.07 6.88 9.14
C ILE A 183 14.90 5.63 8.84
N PHE A 184 15.20 5.37 7.56
CA PHE A 184 15.99 4.22 7.17
C PHE A 184 17.39 4.23 7.79
N ILE A 185 18.11 5.35 7.69
CA ILE A 185 19.48 5.49 8.23
C ILE A 185 19.50 5.31 9.75
N LYS A 186 18.49 5.82 10.46
CA LYS A 186 18.33 5.61 11.91
C LYS A 186 18.27 4.12 12.25
N TYR A 187 17.42 3.35 11.57
CA TYR A 187 17.29 1.92 11.85
C TYR A 187 18.46 1.10 11.33
N LEU A 188 19.12 1.54 10.26
CA LEU A 188 20.34 0.91 9.76
C LEU A 188 21.42 0.93 10.85
N HIS A 189 21.64 2.09 11.49
CA HIS A 189 22.70 2.25 12.50
C HIS A 189 22.33 1.78 13.91
N LYS A 190 21.08 1.36 14.14
CA LYS A 190 20.60 0.99 15.48
C LYS A 190 20.60 -0.51 15.69
N LYS A 191 21.66 -1.00 16.35
CA LYS A 191 21.77 -2.41 16.76
C LYS A 191 20.58 -2.85 17.62
N GLY A 192 20.03 -4.02 17.32
CA GLY A 192 18.88 -4.57 18.03
C GLY A 192 17.52 -4.13 17.48
N ASP A 193 17.49 -3.32 16.42
CA ASP A 193 16.27 -2.84 15.76
C ASP A 193 16.08 -3.42 14.34
N GLU A 194 16.65 -4.61 14.10
CA GLU A 194 16.74 -5.20 12.75
C GLU A 194 15.37 -5.48 12.11
N LEU A 195 14.34 -5.73 12.92
CA LEU A 195 12.97 -5.91 12.41
C LEU A 195 12.38 -4.60 11.87
N ASN A 196 12.65 -3.46 12.53
CA ASN A 196 12.20 -2.16 12.05
C ASN A 196 13.02 -1.71 10.83
N LEU A 197 14.31 -2.07 10.77
CA LEU A 197 15.11 -1.93 9.55
C LEU A 197 14.43 -2.66 8.38
N LEU A 198 14.06 -3.94 8.53
CA LEU A 198 13.34 -4.69 7.50
C LEU A 198 12.01 -4.06 7.10
N LYS A 199 11.18 -3.67 8.08
CA LYS A 199 9.88 -3.03 7.81
C LYS A 199 10.06 -1.73 7.04
N SER A 200 11.02 -0.89 7.45
CA SER A 200 11.33 0.36 6.76
C SER A 200 11.80 0.10 5.33
N SER A 201 12.65 -0.91 5.10
CA SER A 201 13.12 -1.26 3.76
C SER A 201 11.98 -1.73 2.85
N ALA A 202 11.06 -2.56 3.34
CA ALA A 202 9.92 -3.00 2.56
C ALA A 202 8.99 -1.83 2.17
N ILE A 203 8.68 -0.94 3.12
CA ILE A 203 7.81 0.21 2.88
C ILE A 203 8.47 1.21 1.91
N ILE A 204 9.72 1.59 2.15
CA ILE A 204 10.43 2.58 1.32
C ILE A 204 10.65 2.03 -0.10
N ALA A 205 10.99 0.75 -0.24
CA ALA A 205 11.12 0.14 -1.57
C ALA A 205 9.80 0.21 -2.37
N HIS A 206 8.67 -0.03 -1.71
CA HIS A 206 7.36 0.17 -2.32
C HIS A 206 7.16 1.63 -2.75
N ASN A 207 7.41 2.58 -1.85
CA ASN A 207 7.17 4.01 -2.08
C ASN A 207 8.01 4.58 -3.22
N LEU A 208 9.30 4.24 -3.26
CA LEU A 208 10.21 4.66 -4.33
C LEU A 208 9.88 3.96 -5.66
N GLY A 209 9.40 2.72 -5.62
CA GLY A 209 8.91 2.01 -6.80
C GLY A 209 7.73 2.74 -7.45
N ASP A 210 6.78 3.20 -6.65
CA ASP A 210 5.64 3.97 -7.12
C ASP A 210 6.02 5.35 -7.68
N LEU A 211 6.93 6.07 -7.01
CA LEU A 211 7.49 7.33 -7.50
C LEU A 211 8.13 7.15 -8.89
N SER A 212 8.99 6.13 -9.03
CA SER A 212 9.70 5.81 -10.27
C SER A 212 8.72 5.44 -11.40
N ARG A 213 7.69 4.65 -11.08
CA ARG A 213 6.67 4.22 -12.04
C ARG A 213 5.92 5.39 -12.64
N VAL A 214 5.52 6.40 -11.85
CA VAL A 214 4.82 7.56 -12.40
C VAL A 214 5.74 8.42 -13.25
N LEU A 215 6.99 8.64 -12.83
CA LEU A 215 7.95 9.39 -13.63
C LEU A 215 8.11 8.79 -15.03
N ALA A 216 8.22 7.46 -15.13
CA ALA A 216 8.34 6.75 -16.40
C ALA A 216 7.11 6.86 -17.33
N THR A 217 5.96 7.30 -16.83
CA THR A 217 4.73 7.43 -17.62
C THR A 217 4.52 8.80 -18.26
N TRP A 218 5.25 9.82 -17.82
CA TRP A 218 5.07 11.18 -18.34
C TRP A 218 5.93 11.44 -19.57
N VAL A 219 5.30 11.99 -20.60
CA VAL A 219 5.99 12.49 -21.80
C VAL A 219 6.25 13.99 -21.62
N VAL A 220 7.49 14.33 -21.29
CA VAL A 220 8.03 15.69 -21.17
C VAL A 220 9.25 15.84 -22.09
N SER A 221 9.81 17.05 -22.21
CA SER A 221 11.02 17.23 -23.02
C SER A 221 12.18 16.37 -22.47
N PRO A 222 13.11 15.89 -23.34
CA PRO A 222 14.24 15.07 -22.91
C PRO A 222 15.02 15.66 -21.74
N ASP A 223 15.35 16.95 -21.79
CA ASP A 223 16.10 17.62 -20.71
C ASP A 223 15.38 17.58 -19.35
N VAL A 224 14.04 17.71 -19.36
CA VAL A 224 13.22 17.64 -18.15
C VAL A 224 13.19 16.20 -17.65
N LEU A 225 13.01 15.24 -18.55
CA LEU A 225 13.03 13.82 -18.19
C LEU A 225 14.39 13.43 -17.59
N ASP A 226 15.51 13.86 -18.17
CA ASP A 226 16.86 13.57 -17.69
C ASP A 226 17.11 14.17 -16.30
N LYS A 227 16.70 15.43 -16.08
CA LYS A 227 16.78 16.09 -14.75
C LYS A 227 16.07 15.25 -13.69
N TYR A 228 14.81 14.89 -13.91
CA TYR A 228 14.01 14.19 -12.90
C TYR A 228 14.35 12.71 -12.80
N SER A 229 14.78 12.07 -13.89
CA SER A 229 15.25 10.68 -13.87
C SER A 229 16.53 10.54 -13.05
N SER A 230 17.46 11.49 -13.21
CA SER A 230 18.68 11.52 -12.38
C SER A 230 18.34 11.61 -10.89
N LYS A 231 17.30 12.36 -10.55
CA LYS A 231 16.89 12.65 -9.17
C LYS A 231 16.03 11.57 -8.51
N TYR A 232 15.06 10.99 -9.23
CA TYR A 232 14.02 10.14 -8.63
C TYR A 232 13.96 8.72 -9.20
N PHE A 233 14.56 8.47 -10.36
CA PHE A 233 14.52 7.15 -10.97
C PHE A 233 15.51 6.20 -10.27
N GLU A 234 15.02 5.00 -9.95
CA GLU A 234 15.82 3.88 -9.45
C GLU A 234 16.66 4.19 -8.19
N LEU A 235 16.18 5.05 -7.30
CA LEU A 235 16.89 5.45 -6.08
C LEU A 235 17.38 4.25 -5.24
N GLY A 236 16.62 3.14 -5.19
CA GLY A 236 17.02 1.93 -4.47
C GLY A 236 17.78 0.86 -5.28
N LEU A 237 18.08 1.06 -6.57
CA LEU A 237 18.62 -0.03 -7.43
C LEU A 237 20.09 0.16 -7.86
N LYS A 238 20.61 1.38 -7.88
CA LYS A 238 21.97 1.68 -8.35
C LYS A 238 22.77 2.39 -7.28
N LYS A 239 23.97 1.86 -6.99
CA LYS A 239 24.94 2.56 -6.14
C LYS A 239 25.54 3.70 -6.96
N VAL A 240 25.24 4.92 -6.55
CA VAL A 240 25.82 6.15 -7.08
C VAL A 240 26.15 6.99 -5.86
N ASP A 241 27.33 7.61 -5.82
CA ASP A 241 27.88 8.23 -4.59
C ASP A 241 26.93 9.22 -3.91
N ASP A 242 26.06 9.89 -4.69
CA ASP A 242 25.07 10.85 -4.19
C ASP A 242 23.66 10.28 -3.98
N LYS A 243 23.40 9.01 -4.33
CA LYS A 243 22.06 8.42 -4.28
C LYS A 243 21.79 7.71 -2.94
N LYS A 244 20.71 8.15 -2.29
CA LYS A 244 20.13 7.57 -1.08
C LYS A 244 19.54 6.19 -1.39
N PHE A 245 19.46 5.32 -0.38
CA PHE A 245 18.69 4.05 -0.39
C PHE A 245 19.28 2.83 -1.09
N PHE A 246 20.55 2.84 -1.51
CA PHE A 246 21.13 1.63 -2.11
C PHE A 246 21.14 0.44 -1.12
N GLU A 247 21.55 0.68 0.12
CA GLU A 247 21.55 -0.30 1.22
C GLU A 247 20.14 -0.81 1.49
N MET A 248 19.14 0.09 1.46
CA MET A 248 17.73 -0.23 1.62
C MET A 248 17.27 -1.22 0.54
N GLY A 249 17.62 -0.95 -0.72
CA GLY A 249 17.29 -1.82 -1.85
C GLY A 249 17.91 -3.21 -1.74
N LEU A 250 19.17 -3.30 -1.28
CA LEU A 250 19.85 -4.58 -1.03
C LEU A 250 19.12 -5.39 0.05
N ILE A 251 18.79 -4.76 1.17
CA ILE A 251 18.06 -5.40 2.28
C ILE A 251 16.68 -5.88 1.80
N ASN A 252 15.92 -5.03 1.10
CA ASN A 252 14.59 -5.40 0.61
C ASN A 252 14.66 -6.59 -0.36
N LYS A 253 15.58 -6.54 -1.32
CA LYS A 253 15.78 -7.61 -2.32
C LYS A 253 16.11 -8.94 -1.66
N TYR A 254 16.90 -8.95 -0.59
CA TYR A 254 17.32 -10.18 0.07
C TYR A 254 16.25 -10.75 1.02
N PHE A 255 15.52 -9.89 1.74
CA PHE A 255 14.69 -10.33 2.86
C PHE A 255 13.18 -10.24 2.65
N THR A 256 12.68 -9.23 1.95
CA THR A 256 11.26 -8.85 2.03
C THR A 256 10.54 -8.77 0.69
N VAL A 257 11.26 -8.75 -0.44
CA VAL A 257 10.66 -8.57 -1.78
C VAL A 257 9.63 -9.65 -2.12
N HIS A 258 9.88 -10.90 -1.74
CA HIS A 258 8.99 -12.02 -2.04
C HIS A 258 7.73 -12.01 -1.17
N ASP A 259 7.72 -11.31 -0.04
CA ASP A 259 6.63 -11.33 0.93
C ASP A 259 5.74 -10.09 0.92
N ASN A 260 6.16 -9.04 0.20
CA ASN A 260 5.47 -7.74 0.16
C ASN A 260 5.08 -7.32 -1.27
N HIS A 261 5.00 -8.29 -2.18
CA HIS A 261 4.45 -8.12 -3.52
C HIS A 261 2.91 -7.99 -3.49
N ARG A 262 2.28 -7.78 -4.66
CA ARG A 262 0.80 -7.76 -4.76
C ARG A 262 0.22 -9.14 -4.44
N HIS A 263 -0.58 -9.23 -3.37
CA HIS A 263 -1.16 -10.48 -2.85
C HIS A 263 -2.37 -10.98 -3.65
N LEU A 264 -2.24 -11.07 -4.98
CA LEU A 264 -3.35 -11.40 -5.90
C LEU A 264 -4.02 -12.75 -5.58
N ALA A 265 -3.27 -13.72 -5.06
CA ALA A 265 -3.81 -15.02 -4.64
C ALA A 265 -4.88 -14.89 -3.55
N LEU A 266 -4.75 -13.91 -2.64
CA LEU A 266 -5.70 -13.71 -1.54
C LEU A 266 -7.01 -13.05 -2.00
N ARG A 267 -7.11 -12.60 -3.26
CA ARG A 267 -8.32 -11.99 -3.83
C ARG A 267 -9.55 -12.90 -3.73
N ASP A 268 -9.32 -14.21 -3.86
CA ASP A 268 -10.36 -15.24 -3.92
C ASP A 268 -10.98 -15.52 -2.54
N ALA A 269 -10.23 -15.29 -1.46
CA ALA A 269 -10.72 -15.39 -0.09
C ALA A 269 -11.54 -14.14 0.28
N LYS A 270 -12.83 -14.14 -0.10
CA LYS A 270 -13.72 -12.97 0.03
C LYS A 270 -13.88 -12.49 1.46
N CYS A 271 -13.88 -13.41 2.42
CA CYS A 271 -14.01 -13.11 3.84
C CYS A 271 -12.94 -12.13 4.35
N LEU A 272 -11.74 -12.09 3.75
CA LEU A 272 -10.64 -11.20 4.15
C LEU A 272 -10.94 -9.71 3.96
N LYS A 273 -12.04 -9.37 3.28
CA LYS A 273 -12.45 -7.99 2.96
C LYS A 273 -13.56 -7.49 3.88
N SER A 274 -14.01 -8.33 4.81
CA SER A 274 -15.24 -8.11 5.58
C SER A 274 -15.04 -7.31 6.87
N VAL A 275 -13.85 -7.35 7.47
CA VAL A 275 -13.53 -6.63 8.70
C VAL A 275 -12.08 -6.17 8.72
N GLN A 276 -11.82 -5.13 9.49
CA GLN A 276 -10.49 -4.52 9.65
C GLN A 276 -9.46 -5.49 10.26
N ASP A 277 -9.88 -6.42 11.11
CA ASP A 277 -8.99 -7.40 11.77
C ASP A 277 -8.22 -8.29 10.78
N PHE A 278 -8.71 -8.38 9.53
CA PHE A 278 -8.11 -9.22 8.49
C PHE A 278 -7.09 -8.50 7.63
N LEU A 279 -6.80 -7.23 7.91
CA LEU A 279 -5.76 -6.47 7.23
C LEU A 279 -4.42 -7.21 7.28
N LEU A 280 -3.78 -7.33 6.12
CA LEU A 280 -2.58 -8.12 5.95
C LEU A 280 -1.35 -7.35 6.46
N PRO A 281 -0.53 -7.89 7.37
CA PRO A 281 0.66 -7.21 7.87
C PRO A 281 1.81 -7.17 6.84
N LEU A 282 2.93 -6.58 7.24
CA LEU A 282 4.19 -6.64 6.48
C LEU A 282 4.82 -8.03 6.61
N GLY A 283 5.21 -8.56 5.46
CA GLY A 283 5.84 -9.87 5.39
C GLY A 283 7.32 -9.82 5.80
N PRO A 284 7.90 -10.94 6.26
CA PRO A 284 7.31 -12.29 6.31
C PRO A 284 6.54 -12.64 7.61
N PHE A 285 6.19 -11.67 8.45
CA PHE A 285 5.72 -11.90 9.83
C PHE A 285 4.20 -12.17 9.94
N PHE A 286 3.71 -13.21 9.27
CA PHE A 286 2.26 -13.49 9.17
C PHE A 286 1.73 -14.47 10.23
N ASP A 287 2.53 -14.83 11.23
CA ASP A 287 2.09 -15.76 12.29
C ASP A 287 0.84 -15.27 13.03
N TYR A 288 0.90 -14.07 13.61
CA TYR A 288 -0.22 -13.50 14.37
C TYR A 288 -1.47 -13.27 13.50
N TRP A 289 -1.27 -12.90 12.24
CA TRP A 289 -2.37 -12.75 11.29
C TRP A 289 -3.03 -14.10 10.98
N GLY A 290 -2.25 -15.15 10.73
CA GLY A 290 -2.79 -16.50 10.54
C GLY A 290 -3.51 -17.04 11.78
N GLU A 291 -3.01 -16.74 12.98
CA GLU A 291 -3.70 -17.07 14.23
C GLU A 291 -5.02 -16.30 14.40
N THR A 292 -5.02 -15.00 14.10
CA THR A 292 -6.21 -14.15 14.13
C THR A 292 -7.28 -14.75 13.22
N LEU A 293 -6.95 -15.02 11.96
CA LEU A 293 -7.89 -15.62 11.01
C LEU A 293 -8.41 -16.99 11.46
N ALA A 294 -7.56 -17.84 12.03
CA ALA A 294 -7.96 -19.18 12.45
C ALA A 294 -8.92 -19.18 13.65
N LYS A 295 -8.87 -18.14 14.50
CA LYS A 295 -9.68 -18.02 15.72
C LYS A 295 -10.88 -17.07 15.59
N HIS A 296 -10.90 -16.24 14.55
CA HIS A 296 -11.86 -15.15 14.50
C HIS A 296 -13.31 -15.66 14.41
N PRO A 297 -14.24 -15.15 15.24
CA PRO A 297 -15.61 -15.67 15.31
C PRO A 297 -16.42 -15.50 14.01
N LEU A 298 -16.06 -14.53 13.17
CA LEU A 298 -16.69 -14.34 11.85
C LEU A 298 -16.19 -15.30 10.76
N ILE A 299 -15.08 -16.02 10.99
CA ILE A 299 -14.51 -16.96 10.01
C ILE A 299 -15.16 -18.33 10.19
N LYS A 300 -15.90 -18.79 9.17
CA LYS A 300 -16.52 -20.11 9.15
C LYS A 300 -15.54 -21.13 8.56
N GLN A 301 -15.86 -22.42 8.72
CA GLN A 301 -15.01 -23.49 8.20
C GLN A 301 -14.76 -23.38 6.67
N ASN A 302 -15.74 -22.96 5.89
CA ASN A 302 -15.56 -22.77 4.45
C ASN A 302 -14.63 -21.59 4.14
N ASP A 303 -14.71 -20.51 4.91
CA ASP A 303 -13.79 -19.37 4.79
C ASP A 303 -12.34 -19.79 5.06
N ILE A 304 -12.12 -20.66 6.07
CA ILE A 304 -10.79 -21.23 6.35
C ILE A 304 -10.26 -22.00 5.13
N VAL A 305 -11.10 -22.78 4.47
CA VAL A 305 -10.71 -23.54 3.26
C VAL A 305 -10.35 -22.59 2.12
N GLU A 306 -11.13 -21.53 1.88
CA GLU A 306 -10.82 -20.51 0.87
C GLU A 306 -9.48 -19.81 1.16
N ILE A 307 -9.26 -19.37 2.40
CA ILE A 307 -8.02 -18.72 2.82
C ILE A 307 -6.82 -19.67 2.63
N VAL A 308 -6.93 -20.93 3.07
CA VAL A 308 -5.85 -21.90 2.96
C VAL A 308 -5.53 -22.20 1.49
N ASN A 309 -6.53 -22.37 0.62
CA ASN A 309 -6.29 -22.54 -0.81
C ASN A 309 -5.59 -21.32 -1.42
N ALA A 310 -6.02 -20.10 -1.07
CA ALA A 310 -5.40 -18.87 -1.54
C ALA A 310 -3.94 -18.72 -1.08
N LEU A 311 -3.63 -19.11 0.16
CA LEU A 311 -2.25 -19.14 0.67
C LEU A 311 -1.40 -20.18 -0.06
N LEU A 312 -1.95 -21.37 -0.36
CA LEU A 312 -1.23 -22.40 -1.11
C LEU A 312 -0.97 -22.00 -2.56
N ASP A 313 -1.94 -21.41 -3.25
CA ASP A 313 -1.75 -20.83 -4.59
C ASP A 313 -0.64 -19.76 -4.60
N GLY A 314 -0.61 -18.89 -3.59
CA GLY A 314 0.47 -17.92 -3.46
C GLY A 314 1.85 -18.53 -3.22
N CYS A 315 1.93 -19.61 -2.43
CA CYS A 315 3.18 -20.36 -2.25
C CYS A 315 3.64 -21.06 -3.53
N GLU A 316 2.72 -21.49 -4.39
CA GLU A 316 3.06 -22.08 -5.70
C GLU A 316 3.63 -21.03 -6.64
N ARG A 317 3.03 -19.85 -6.68
CA ARG A 317 3.44 -18.78 -7.60
C ARG A 317 4.77 -18.15 -7.20
N ILE A 318 5.06 -18.08 -5.90
CA ILE A 318 6.29 -17.48 -5.35
C ILE A 318 6.83 -18.42 -4.28
N PRO A 319 7.62 -19.45 -4.64
CA PRO A 319 8.13 -20.44 -3.69
C PRO A 319 9.02 -19.87 -2.58
N GLU A 320 9.68 -18.74 -2.82
CA GLU A 320 10.64 -18.11 -1.88
C GLU A 320 9.96 -17.31 -0.75
N GLN A 321 8.66 -17.03 -0.86
CA GLN A 321 7.95 -16.26 0.15
C GLN A 321 7.71 -17.08 1.42
N LYS A 322 7.93 -16.46 2.57
CA LYS A 322 7.89 -17.11 3.88
C LYS A 322 6.58 -16.81 4.60
N GLY A 323 5.98 -15.64 4.36
CA GLY A 323 4.81 -15.12 5.01
C GLY A 323 3.63 -16.09 4.93
N TYR A 324 3.24 -16.54 3.73
CA TYR A 324 2.09 -17.46 3.65
C TYR A 324 2.38 -18.80 4.33
N SER A 325 3.62 -19.29 4.28
CA SER A 325 4.03 -20.47 5.04
C SER A 325 3.92 -20.26 6.56
N ARG A 326 4.25 -19.05 7.07
CA ARG A 326 4.04 -18.66 8.48
C ARG A 326 2.56 -18.59 8.86
N ALA A 327 1.71 -18.05 7.97
CA ALA A 327 0.26 -18.05 8.17
C ALA A 327 -0.31 -19.48 8.22
N LEU A 328 0.06 -20.33 7.26
CA LEU A 328 -0.34 -21.74 7.19
C LEU A 328 0.12 -22.54 8.42
N ALA A 329 1.34 -22.28 8.91
CA ALA A 329 1.84 -22.85 10.16
C ALA A 329 0.97 -22.45 11.36
N SER A 330 0.44 -21.22 11.37
CA SER A 330 -0.48 -20.76 12.41
C SER A 330 -1.84 -21.44 12.32
N PHE A 331 -2.42 -21.57 11.12
CA PHE A 331 -3.62 -22.40 10.91
C PHE A 331 -3.40 -23.84 11.39
N HIS A 332 -2.23 -24.43 11.11
CA HIS A 332 -1.90 -25.77 11.57
C HIS A 332 -1.88 -25.88 13.11
N ARG A 333 -1.35 -24.88 13.82
CA ARG A 333 -1.33 -24.88 15.29
C ARG A 333 -2.72 -24.68 15.90
N MET A 334 -3.56 -23.86 15.26
CA MET A 334 -4.84 -23.41 15.86
C MET A 334 -6.01 -24.35 15.58
N LEU A 335 -5.97 -25.12 14.49
CA LEU A 335 -7.04 -26.07 14.17
C LEU A 335 -6.93 -27.36 15.01
N PRO A 336 -8.04 -27.97 15.48
CA PRO A 336 -8.02 -29.14 16.38
C PRO A 336 -7.26 -30.37 15.88
N LYS A 337 -7.08 -30.52 14.56
CA LYS A 337 -6.24 -31.58 13.94
C LYS A 337 -5.26 -30.98 12.91
N GLY A 338 -4.89 -29.71 13.11
CA GLY A 338 -4.17 -28.91 12.13
C GLY A 338 -4.84 -28.88 10.75
N LEU A 339 -4.04 -28.67 9.70
CA LEU A 339 -4.55 -28.64 8.32
C LEU A 339 -5.13 -29.98 7.84
N LYS A 340 -4.81 -31.11 8.50
CA LYS A 340 -5.43 -32.42 8.21
C LYS A 340 -6.95 -32.41 8.43
N SER A 341 -7.45 -31.53 9.30
CA SER A 341 -8.90 -31.37 9.54
C SER A 341 -9.68 -30.91 8.30
N ILE A 342 -9.01 -30.26 7.35
CA ILE A 342 -9.61 -29.68 6.14
C ILE A 342 -8.99 -30.21 4.84
N GLU A 343 -8.02 -31.12 4.90
CA GLU A 343 -7.25 -31.62 3.75
C GLU A 343 -8.15 -32.14 2.61
N LYS A 344 -9.24 -32.85 2.95
CA LYS A 344 -10.21 -33.37 1.95
C LYS A 344 -10.99 -32.27 1.21
N LYS A 345 -11.00 -31.04 1.75
CA LYS A 345 -11.67 -29.86 1.18
C LYS A 345 -10.71 -28.93 0.44
N ILE A 346 -9.39 -29.14 0.57
CA ILE A 346 -8.37 -28.39 -0.17
C ILE A 346 -8.46 -28.77 -1.65
N ALA A 347 -8.28 -27.79 -2.54
CA ALA A 347 -8.31 -28.04 -3.97
C ALA A 347 -7.21 -29.03 -4.37
N LYS A 348 -7.54 -29.99 -5.23
CA LYS A 348 -6.63 -31.10 -5.60
C LYS A 348 -5.29 -30.60 -6.16
N THR A 349 -5.30 -29.46 -6.85
CA THR A 349 -4.11 -28.78 -7.38
C THR A 349 -3.09 -28.44 -6.29
N HIS A 350 -3.55 -28.07 -5.08
CA HIS A 350 -2.70 -27.60 -3.99
C HIS A 350 -2.20 -28.68 -3.03
N VAL A 351 -2.65 -29.93 -3.19
CA VAL A 351 -2.26 -31.04 -2.29
C VAL A 351 -0.75 -31.30 -2.36
N LYS A 352 -0.15 -31.22 -3.56
CA LYS A 352 1.30 -31.41 -3.73
C LYS A 352 2.08 -30.32 -3.00
N THR A 353 1.63 -29.07 -3.12
CA THR A 353 2.24 -27.91 -2.47
C THR A 353 2.15 -28.01 -0.96
N LEU A 354 0.97 -28.34 -0.42
CA LEU A 354 0.78 -28.53 1.01
C LEU A 354 1.79 -29.55 1.59
N LYS A 355 2.01 -30.67 0.89
CA LYS A 355 3.00 -31.69 1.28
C LYS A 355 4.44 -31.18 1.14
N GLY A 356 4.74 -30.39 0.12
CA GLY A 356 6.07 -29.84 -0.13
C GLY A 356 6.51 -28.75 0.85
N LEU A 357 5.58 -27.95 1.38
CA LEU A 357 5.88 -26.81 2.27
C LEU A 357 6.34 -27.21 3.68
N LYS A 358 6.26 -28.50 4.06
CA LYS A 358 6.64 -29.00 5.38
C LYS A 358 6.04 -28.18 6.54
N ILE A 359 4.75 -27.87 6.44
CA ILE A 359 4.05 -26.99 7.41
C ILE A 359 4.17 -27.48 8.87
N GLU A 360 4.20 -28.80 9.10
CA GLU A 360 4.41 -29.37 10.43
C GLU A 360 5.76 -28.97 11.05
N GLU A 361 6.82 -28.84 10.25
CA GLU A 361 8.13 -28.34 10.71
C GLU A 361 8.07 -26.83 10.97
N ALA A 362 7.47 -26.07 10.05
CA ALA A 362 7.32 -24.63 10.20
C ALA A 362 6.49 -24.25 11.44
N ALA A 363 5.47 -25.05 11.78
CA ALA A 363 4.61 -24.88 12.94
C ALA A 363 5.35 -25.01 14.28
N LYS A 364 6.44 -25.79 14.34
CA LYS A 364 7.27 -25.95 15.55
C LYS A 364 8.09 -24.70 15.89
N ILE A 365 8.33 -23.83 14.91
CA ILE A 365 9.08 -22.59 15.11
C ILE A 365 8.11 -21.52 15.62
N SER A 366 8.32 -21.04 16.84
CA SER A 366 7.52 -19.94 17.40
C SER A 366 7.74 -18.62 16.64
N PRO A 367 6.78 -17.68 16.66
CA PRO A 367 6.95 -16.36 16.05
C PRO A 367 8.23 -15.66 16.54
N GLN A 368 8.49 -15.69 17.85
CA GLN A 368 9.66 -15.07 18.47
C GLN A 368 10.98 -15.70 18.00
N SER A 369 11.00 -17.04 17.84
CA SER A 369 12.17 -17.74 17.33
C SER A 369 12.43 -17.40 15.85
N PHE A 370 11.37 -17.31 15.04
CA PHE A 370 11.47 -16.89 13.65
C PHE A 370 11.99 -15.46 13.52
N GLU A 371 11.40 -14.51 14.26
CA GLU A 371 11.83 -13.12 14.31
C GLU A 371 13.29 -12.98 14.76
N SER A 372 13.69 -13.66 15.85
CA SER A 372 15.07 -13.65 16.35
C SER A 372 16.07 -14.15 15.31
N ARG A 373 15.73 -15.25 14.60
CA ARG A 373 16.56 -15.78 13.52
C ARG A 373 16.68 -14.78 12.36
N ILE A 374 15.59 -14.14 11.96
CA ILE A 374 15.60 -13.15 10.89
C ILE A 374 16.44 -11.93 11.30
N SER A 375 16.27 -11.40 12.52
CA SER A 375 17.10 -10.30 13.04
C SER A 375 18.59 -10.65 13.01
N LYS A 376 18.97 -11.87 13.41
CA LYS A 376 20.36 -12.32 13.32
C LYS A 376 20.86 -12.35 11.87
N GLN A 377 20.06 -12.83 10.93
CA GLN A 377 20.42 -12.86 9.51
C GLN A 377 20.60 -11.45 8.94
N VAL A 378 19.72 -10.52 9.28
CA VAL A 378 19.81 -9.12 8.85
C VAL A 378 21.08 -8.46 9.38
N ARG A 379 21.37 -8.64 10.67
CA ARG A 379 22.60 -8.12 11.28
C ARG A 379 23.85 -8.64 10.57
N MET A 380 23.93 -9.95 10.37
CA MET A 380 25.04 -10.57 9.64
C MET A 380 25.14 -10.04 8.20
N PHE A 381 24.01 -9.84 7.52
CA PHE A 381 23.99 -9.28 6.16
C PHE A 381 24.54 -7.86 6.13
N VAL A 382 24.13 -7.01 7.07
CA VAL A 382 24.63 -5.62 7.20
C VAL A 382 26.15 -5.60 7.44
N GLU A 383 26.64 -6.44 8.36
CA GLU A 383 28.06 -6.55 8.71
C GLU A 383 28.90 -7.08 7.53
N LEU A 384 28.45 -8.16 6.88
CA LEU A 384 29.19 -8.80 5.77
C LEU A 384 29.28 -7.90 4.53
N ASN A 385 28.25 -7.10 4.27
CA ASN A 385 28.21 -6.20 3.12
C ASN A 385 28.75 -4.79 3.44
N LYS A 386 29.23 -4.54 4.68
CA LYS A 386 29.77 -3.24 5.13
C LYS A 386 28.81 -2.08 4.81
N LEU A 387 27.54 -2.25 5.17
CA LEU A 387 26.51 -1.23 4.94
C LEU A 387 26.56 -0.11 6.01
N ILE A 388 27.38 -0.27 7.05
CA ILE A 388 27.68 0.68 8.13
C ILE A 388 29.19 0.76 8.26
#